data_AF-A0A3L7S896-F1
#
_entry.id   AF-A0A3L7S896-F1
#
_cell.length_a   1.000
_cell.length_b   1.000
_cell.length_c   1.000
_cell.angle_alpha   90.00
_cell.angle_beta   90.00
_cell.angle_gamma   90.00
#
_symmetry.space_group_name_H-M   'P 1'
#
loop_
_entity.id
_entity.type
_entity.pdbx_description
1 polymer ?
#
loop_
_entity_poly.entity_id
_entity_poly.type
_entity_poly.pdbx_seq_one_letter_code
_entity_poly.pdbx_strand_id
1 'polypeptide(L)'
;MAAKKSPKSKDPMKDKSSAIRRVIKRMPTANVNEVVAAVKDEFGHKVNSDRILMVKTKRNMVTTRNQTNTQWKKGHPVGAAQWIEAIKIAQQLLKLTGSVDNAMALLNALDTKD
;
A
#
# COMPACT_ATOMS: atom_id res chain seq x y z
N MET A 1 7.02 27.19 0.14
CA MET A 1 6.73 25.78 -0.22
C MET A 1 8.04 25.01 -0.24
N ALA A 2 8.23 24.04 0.65
CA ALA A 2 9.44 23.22 0.63
C ALA A 2 9.40 22.29 -0.59
N ALA A 3 10.32 22.47 -1.53
CA ALA A 3 10.45 21.60 -2.69
C ALA A 3 10.67 20.15 -2.22
N LYS A 4 9.71 19.26 -2.51
CA LYS A 4 9.88 17.81 -2.33
C LYS A 4 11.05 17.39 -3.21
N LYS A 5 12.24 17.23 -2.60
CA LYS A 5 13.42 16.66 -3.24
C LYS A 5 13.01 15.31 -3.83
N SER A 6 12.95 15.22 -5.16
CA SER A 6 12.77 13.95 -5.86
C SER A 6 13.86 12.98 -5.39
N PRO A 7 13.54 11.71 -5.11
CA PRO A 7 14.54 10.76 -4.68
C PRO A 7 15.53 10.59 -5.83
N LYS A 8 16.73 11.16 -5.68
CA LYS A 8 17.83 11.03 -6.63
C LYS A 8 18.01 9.53 -6.88
N SER A 9 17.65 9.05 -8.08
CA SER A 9 17.82 7.65 -8.46
C SER A 9 19.30 7.35 -8.39
N LYS A 10 19.73 6.65 -7.33
CA LYS A 10 21.13 6.27 -7.17
C LYS A 10 21.43 5.06 -8.03
N ASP A 11 22.47 5.15 -8.84
CA ASP A 11 22.94 4.07 -9.69
C ASP A 11 23.14 2.79 -8.87
N PRO A 12 22.59 1.64 -9.29
CA PRO A 12 22.67 0.39 -8.54
C PRO A 12 24.07 -0.20 -8.51
N MET A 13 24.94 0.19 -9.45
CA MET A 13 26.35 -0.22 -9.44
C MET A 13 27.20 0.55 -8.42
N LYS A 14 26.69 1.66 -7.90
CA LYS A 14 27.40 2.52 -6.93
C LYS A 14 26.84 2.42 -5.52
N ASP A 15 25.52 2.22 -5.37
CA ASP A 15 24.87 2.10 -4.07
C ASP A 15 24.27 0.70 -3.84
N LYS A 16 24.80 0.00 -2.84
CA LYS A 16 24.31 -1.32 -2.40
C LYS A 16 22.80 -1.30 -2.13
N SER A 17 22.26 -0.21 -1.55
CA SER A 17 20.83 -0.12 -1.25
C SER A 17 19.95 -0.06 -2.50
N SER A 18 20.40 0.57 -3.58
CA SER A 18 19.63 0.61 -4.84
C SER A 18 19.75 -0.71 -5.60
N ALA A 19 20.91 -1.39 -5.57
CA ALA A 19 21.06 -2.76 -6.07
C ALA A 19 20.06 -3.72 -5.39
N ILE A 20 20.05 -3.77 -4.05
CA ILE A 20 19.15 -4.63 -3.28
C ILE A 20 17.68 -4.33 -3.63
N ARG A 21 17.29 -3.06 -3.75
CA ARG A 21 15.90 -2.70 -4.14
C ARG A 21 15.54 -3.20 -5.53
N ARG A 22 16.46 -3.15 -6.49
CA ARG A 22 16.23 -3.67 -7.85
C ARG A 22 16.06 -5.19 -7.84
N VAL A 23 16.93 -5.90 -7.13
CA VAL A 23 16.85 -7.36 -6.99
C VAL A 23 15.56 -7.79 -6.30
N ILE A 24 15.20 -7.18 -5.15
CA ILE A 24 13.93 -7.50 -4.45
C ILE A 24 12.70 -7.12 -5.30
N LYS A 25 12.80 -6.13 -6.21
CA LYS A 25 11.71 -5.80 -7.14
C LYS A 25 11.50 -6.89 -8.19
N ARG A 26 12.58 -7.51 -8.68
CA ARG A 26 12.54 -8.63 -9.63
C ARG A 26 12.17 -9.94 -8.93
N MET A 27 12.68 -10.17 -7.73
CA MET A 27 12.50 -11.40 -6.94
C MET A 27 11.87 -11.08 -5.58
N PRO A 28 10.55 -10.85 -5.52
CA PRO A 28 9.87 -10.44 -4.28
C PRO A 28 9.83 -11.55 -3.21
N THR A 29 9.79 -12.82 -3.63
CA THR A 29 9.68 -14.00 -2.76
C THR A 29 11.02 -14.66 -2.43
N ALA A 30 12.12 -14.23 -3.05
CA ALA A 30 13.43 -14.85 -2.88
C ALA A 30 13.94 -14.75 -1.44
N ASN A 31 14.65 -15.78 -0.98
CA ASN A 31 15.25 -15.82 0.35
C ASN A 31 16.41 -14.81 0.47
N VAL A 32 16.82 -14.48 1.69
CA VAL A 32 17.88 -13.47 1.92
C VAL A 32 19.20 -13.90 1.24
N ASN A 33 19.55 -15.17 1.29
CA ASN A 33 20.76 -15.71 0.68
C ASN A 33 20.73 -15.62 -0.86
N GLU A 34 19.59 -15.89 -1.47
CA GLU A 34 19.39 -15.75 -2.93
C GLU A 34 19.52 -14.29 -3.37
N VAL A 35 19.03 -13.34 -2.56
CA VAL A 35 19.20 -11.91 -2.83
C VAL A 35 20.67 -11.49 -2.68
N VAL A 36 21.42 -12.04 -1.72
CA VAL A 36 22.87 -11.78 -1.60
C VAL A 36 23.60 -12.25 -2.86
N ALA A 37 23.31 -13.47 -3.32
CA ALA A 37 23.91 -14.03 -4.53
C ALA A 37 23.60 -13.14 -5.75
N ALA A 38 22.32 -12.86 -5.99
CA ALA A 38 21.92 -12.04 -7.14
C ALA A 38 22.46 -10.61 -7.11
N VAL A 39 22.60 -9.98 -5.94
CA VAL A 39 23.21 -8.64 -5.85
C VAL A 39 24.71 -8.69 -6.15
N LYS A 40 25.40 -9.77 -5.78
CA LYS A 40 26.80 -9.98 -6.12
C LYS A 40 26.97 -10.24 -7.62
N ASP A 41 26.11 -11.08 -8.20
CA ASP A 41 26.21 -11.50 -9.59
C ASP A 41 25.84 -10.35 -10.55
N GLU A 42 24.77 -9.60 -10.26
CA GLU A 42 24.30 -8.52 -11.14
C GLU A 42 25.02 -7.18 -10.93
N PHE A 43 25.46 -6.88 -9.69
CA PHE A 43 25.96 -5.56 -9.32
C PHE A 43 27.35 -5.58 -8.64
N GLY A 44 27.97 -6.75 -8.44
CA GLY A 44 29.31 -6.86 -7.85
C GLY A 44 29.40 -6.47 -6.37
N HIS A 45 28.25 -6.30 -5.69
CA HIS A 45 28.24 -5.79 -4.31
C HIS A 45 28.20 -6.92 -3.28
N LYS A 46 29.14 -6.91 -2.33
CA LYS A 46 29.03 -7.70 -1.10
C LYS A 46 28.12 -7.00 -0.10
N VAL A 47 27.05 -7.69 0.29
CA VAL A 47 25.99 -7.17 1.17
C VAL A 47 25.72 -8.15 2.30
N ASN A 48 25.53 -7.63 3.51
CA ASN A 48 25.14 -8.43 4.68
C ASN A 48 23.62 -8.67 4.70
N SER A 49 23.22 -9.81 5.25
CA SER A 49 21.82 -10.24 5.39
C SER A 49 20.95 -9.21 6.11
N ASP A 50 21.46 -8.58 7.17
CA ASP A 50 20.73 -7.56 7.94
C ASP A 50 20.29 -6.36 7.08
N ARG A 51 21.14 -5.97 6.13
CA ARG A 51 20.84 -4.86 5.23
C ARG A 51 19.72 -5.22 4.27
N ILE A 52 19.67 -6.46 3.80
CA ILE A 52 18.60 -6.95 2.93
C ILE A 52 17.29 -7.02 3.72
N LEU A 53 17.32 -7.53 4.95
CA LEU A 53 16.17 -7.59 5.83
C LEU A 53 15.60 -6.19 6.05
N MET A 54 16.44 -5.22 6.42
CA MET A 54 16.01 -3.82 6.58
C MET A 54 15.37 -3.24 5.32
N VAL A 55 15.89 -3.54 4.13
CA VAL A 55 15.32 -3.05 2.87
C VAL A 55 13.96 -3.71 2.59
N LYS A 56 13.81 -5.01 2.85
CA LYS A 56 12.52 -5.72 2.75
C LYS A 56 11.49 -5.14 3.72
N THR A 57 11.85 -4.97 4.99
CA THR A 57 10.96 -4.39 6.00
C THR A 57 10.52 -2.98 5.64
N LYS A 58 11.46 -2.13 5.18
CA LYS A 58 11.12 -0.76 4.71
C LYS A 58 10.18 -0.77 3.52
N ARG A 59 10.33 -1.71 2.58
CA ARG A 59 9.40 -1.87 1.46
C ARG A 59 8.00 -2.24 1.95
N ASN A 60 7.91 -3.23 2.84
CA ASN A 60 6.64 -3.70 3.39
C ASN A 60 5.91 -2.57 4.13
N MET A 61 6.63 -1.78 4.94
CA MET A 61 6.05 -0.60 5.60
C MET A 61 5.51 0.45 4.63
N VAL A 62 6.20 0.69 3.50
CA VAL A 62 5.70 1.62 2.47
C VAL A 62 4.45 1.08 1.79
N THR A 63 4.41 -0.21 1.46
CA THR A 63 3.21 -0.84 0.88
C THR A 63 2.03 -0.79 1.86
N THR A 64 2.23 -1.11 3.13
CA THR A 64 1.18 -1.03 4.16
C THR A 64 0.70 0.40 4.35
N ARG A 65 1.61 1.38 4.38
CA ARG A 65 1.23 2.81 4.44
C ARG A 65 0.44 3.27 3.23
N ASN A 66 0.75 2.75 2.05
CA ASN A 66 -0.01 3.08 0.84
C ASN A 66 -1.39 2.42 0.88
N GLN A 67 -1.51 1.17 1.35
CA GLN A 67 -2.78 0.48 1.52
C GLN A 67 -3.72 1.22 2.46
N THR A 68 -3.23 1.65 3.63
CA THR A 68 -4.03 2.43 4.58
C THR A 68 -4.45 3.77 4.01
N ASN A 69 -3.61 4.46 3.23
CA ASN A 69 -4.02 5.70 2.54
C ASN A 69 -4.97 5.46 1.36
N THR A 70 -4.92 4.30 0.70
CA THR A 70 -5.83 3.98 -0.41
C THR A 70 -7.19 3.50 0.05
N GLN A 71 -7.32 2.91 1.24
CA GLN A 71 -8.65 2.64 1.82
C GLN A 71 -9.47 3.92 1.94
N TRP A 72 -8.84 5.02 2.34
CA TRP A 72 -9.48 6.34 2.41
C TRP A 72 -9.77 6.97 1.04
N LYS A 73 -9.25 6.41 -0.07
CA LYS A 73 -9.39 6.97 -1.42
C LYS A 73 -10.46 6.28 -2.28
N LYS A 74 -10.94 5.10 -1.91
CA LYS A 74 -11.99 4.41 -2.68
C LYS A 74 -13.29 4.44 -1.89
N GLY A 75 -14.30 5.14 -2.40
CA GLY A 75 -15.69 5.04 -1.94
C GLY A 75 -16.08 5.87 -0.72
N HIS A 76 -15.19 6.70 -0.16
CA HIS A 76 -15.55 7.57 0.96
C HIS A 76 -16.12 8.91 0.48
N PRO A 77 -17.13 9.47 1.17
CA PRO A 77 -17.60 10.83 0.93
C PRO A 77 -16.44 11.81 1.05
N VAL A 78 -16.14 12.54 -0.02
CA VAL A 78 -15.05 13.53 -0.07
C VAL A 78 -15.61 14.88 0.40
N GLY A 79 -15.55 15.12 1.70
CA GLY A 79 -15.87 16.42 2.32
C GLY A 79 -17.01 16.38 3.33
N ALA A 80 -17.04 17.37 4.23
CA ALA A 80 -17.95 17.39 5.38
C ALA A 80 -19.44 17.33 4.98
N ALA A 81 -19.84 18.01 3.91
CA ALA A 81 -21.21 18.00 3.41
C ALA A 81 -21.66 16.60 2.96
N GLN A 82 -20.81 15.89 2.21
CA GLN A 82 -21.12 14.54 1.73
C GLN A 82 -21.19 13.53 2.88
N TRP A 83 -20.39 13.72 3.94
CA TRP A 83 -20.51 12.92 5.16
C TRP A 83 -21.84 13.14 5.88
N ILE A 84 -22.28 14.40 5.98
CA ILE A 84 -23.58 14.72 6.60
C ILE A 84 -24.73 14.08 5.81
N GLU A 85 -24.67 14.13 4.48
CA GLU A 85 -25.67 13.50 3.62
C GLU A 85 -25.65 11.96 3.75
N ALA A 86 -24.48 11.34 3.72
CA ALA A 86 -24.34 9.90 3.91
C ALA A 86 -24.90 9.43 5.27
N ILE A 87 -24.65 10.19 6.33
CA ILE A 87 -25.19 9.90 7.68
C ILE A 87 -26.72 10.01 7.69
N LYS A 88 -27.29 11.04 7.05
CA LYS A 88 -28.76 11.19 6.96
C LYS A 88 -29.39 10.02 6.21
N ILE A 89 -28.80 9.59 5.09
CA ILE A 89 -29.26 8.45 4.31
C ILE A 89 -29.19 7.17 5.15
N ALA A 90 -28.07 6.93 5.85
CA ALA A 90 -27.92 5.78 6.74
C ALA A 90 -28.96 5.76 7.86
N GLN A 91 -29.26 6.92 8.47
CA GLN A 91 -30.31 7.03 9.48
C GLN A 91 -31.70 6.75 8.92
N GLN A 92 -32.01 7.18 7.70
CA GLN A 92 -33.29 6.89 7.04
C GLN A 92 -33.42 5.40 6.73
N LEU A 93 -32.37 4.76 6.22
CA LEU A 93 -32.33 3.33 5.96
C LEU A 93 -32.56 2.51 7.24
N LEU A 94 -31.91 2.88 8.35
CA LEU A 94 -32.11 2.22 9.64
C LEU A 94 -33.53 2.38 10.18
N LYS A 95 -34.13 3.57 10.02
CA LYS A 95 -35.53 3.81 10.41
C LYS A 95 -36.52 2.95 9.63
N LEU A 96 -36.28 2.74 8.33
CA LEU A 96 -37.16 1.95 7.47
C LEU A 96 -37.00 0.44 7.67
N THR A 97 -35.77 -0.02 7.90
CA THR A 97 -35.48 -1.45 8.02
C THR A 97 -35.57 -1.98 9.45
N GLY A 98 -35.46 -1.11 10.44
CA GLY A 98 -35.50 -1.46 11.87
C GLY A 98 -34.35 -2.34 12.36
N SER A 99 -33.44 -2.75 11.47
CA SER A 99 -32.32 -3.64 11.73
C SER A 99 -31.14 -3.31 10.82
N VAL A 100 -29.94 -3.28 11.41
CA VAL A 100 -28.69 -3.00 10.70
C VAL A 100 -28.41 -4.06 9.64
N ASP A 101 -28.71 -5.33 9.94
CA ASP A 101 -28.44 -6.45 9.03
C ASP A 101 -29.30 -6.34 7.75
N ASN A 102 -30.58 -5.94 7.90
CA ASN A 102 -31.48 -5.71 6.77
C ASN A 102 -31.06 -4.49 5.94
N ALA A 103 -30.62 -3.41 6.59
CA ALA A 103 -30.09 -2.23 5.88
C ALA A 103 -28.85 -2.58 5.04
N MET A 104 -27.93 -3.36 5.61
CA MET A 104 -26.73 -3.82 4.90
C MET A 104 -27.06 -4.77 3.76
N ALA A 105 -28.02 -5.69 3.95
CA ALA A 105 -28.47 -6.58 2.90
C ALA A 105 -29.06 -5.82 1.70
N LEU A 106 -29.84 -4.76 1.94
CA LEU A 106 -30.36 -3.89 0.88
C LEU A 106 -29.26 -3.11 0.16
N LEU A 107 -28.30 -2.55 0.90
CA LEU A 107 -27.17 -1.83 0.31
C LEU A 107 -26.31 -2.76 -0.57
N ASN A 108 -26.03 -3.97 -0.09
CA ASN A 108 -25.27 -4.97 -0.85
C ASN A 108 -26.04 -5.44 -2.10
N ALA A 109 -27.37 -5.62 -2.00
CA ALA A 109 -28.20 -5.99 -3.14
C ALA A 109 -28.24 -4.90 -4.23
N LEU A 110 -28.12 -3.62 -3.85
CA LEU A 110 -27.99 -2.50 -4.79
C LEU A 110 -26.60 -2.45 -5.43
N ASP A 111 -25.54 -2.75 -4.68
CA ASP A 111 -24.16 -2.77 -5.18
C ASP A 111 -23.91 -3.91 -6.19
N THR A 112 -24.69 -4.99 -6.12
CA THR A 112 -24.62 -6.15 -7.05
C THR A 112 -25.46 -6.02 -8.33
N LYS A 113 -26.19 -4.92 -8.53
CA LYS A 113 -27.14 -4.76 -9.65
C LYS A 113 -26.56 -4.12 -10.93
N ASP A 114 -25.25 -3.92 -10.97
CA ASP A 114 -24.46 -3.52 -12.16
C ASP A 114 -23.34 -4.55 -12.43
#